data_AF-A0AAU7G2M9-F1
#
_entry.id   AF-A0AAU7G2M9-F1
#
_cell.length_a   1.000
_cell.length_b   1.000
_cell.length_c   1.000
_cell.angle_alpha   90.00
_cell.angle_beta   90.00
_cell.angle_gamma   90.00
#
_symmetry.space_group_name_H-M   'P 1'
#
loop_
_entity.id
_entity.type
_entity.pdbx_description
1 polymer ?
#
loop_
_entity_poly.entity_id
_entity_poly.type
_entity_poly.pdbx_seq_one_letter_code
_entity_poly.pdbx_strand_id
1 'polypeptide(L)'
;MSEELRCIGCGSILQDQDPKKSGYLPTSALKKALTSDDNEVYCQRCFRLRHYNEIMPVEENNDDFLALLNSISQKKALVVNVVDLFDFSNSLISSIKRFIGGNEYILVVNKVDLFPKNSKESKIKDWMRQEANRNGLKPEKIFLVSAAKKKNLADLMAFLAKKGEKKDIYFVGTTNVGKSTLINAIINMNSDLKDVITTSKFPGTTLDEIKIPLSNGHYLIDTPGILNANQLASHLSGKELEVVEPKKPLKPATYQLLPGQTIFLAGLGRFDYVDGPSSGFTIYVARDLYVHRTKTENADTFYEKHKDDLLLPPSKDDCLGPLKGQTFSPKEKSDILFGGVGFITTPANVVVKAYTPEGIGLGIRRALI
;
A
#
# COMPACT_ATOMS: atom_id res chain seq x y z
N MET A 1 30.74 -31.29 5.43
CA MET A 1 29.48 -30.56 5.20
C MET A 1 29.72 -29.16 5.70
N SER A 2 29.87 -28.17 4.82
CA SER A 2 30.08 -26.77 5.22
C SER A 2 28.83 -26.28 5.93
N GLU A 3 28.93 -25.88 7.20
CA GLU A 3 27.83 -25.25 7.92
C GLU A 3 27.41 -23.97 7.17
N GLU A 4 26.17 -23.92 6.72
CA GLU A 4 25.62 -22.75 6.07
C GLU A 4 25.39 -21.65 7.11
N LEU A 5 26.13 -20.55 7.01
CA LEU A 5 25.98 -19.41 7.91
C LEU A 5 24.61 -18.74 7.71
N ARG A 6 23.86 -18.56 8.78
CA ARG A 6 22.48 -18.04 8.73
C ARG A 6 22.35 -16.72 9.47
N CYS A 7 21.50 -15.84 8.92
CA CYS A 7 21.17 -14.58 9.55
C CYS A 7 20.42 -14.82 10.87
N ILE A 8 20.82 -14.22 12.00
CA ILE A 8 20.09 -14.39 13.27
C ILE A 8 18.74 -13.66 13.31
N GLY A 9 18.52 -12.66 12.44
CA GLY A 9 17.26 -11.92 12.38
C GLY A 9 16.16 -12.63 11.58
N CYS A 10 16.49 -13.11 10.38
CA CYS A 10 15.54 -13.74 9.45
C CYS A 10 15.87 -15.20 9.12
N GLY A 11 16.92 -15.79 9.70
CA GLY A 11 17.33 -17.18 9.49
C GLY A 11 17.72 -17.58 8.06
N SER A 12 17.71 -16.66 7.09
CA SER A 12 18.10 -16.92 5.70
C SER A 12 19.58 -17.30 5.62
N ILE A 13 19.94 -18.16 4.66
CA ILE A 13 21.34 -18.44 4.35
C ILE A 13 21.99 -17.12 3.89
N LEU A 14 23.10 -16.76 4.51
CA LEU A 14 23.82 -15.54 4.16
C LEU A 14 24.47 -15.71 2.79
N GLN A 15 24.28 -14.71 1.93
CA GLN A 15 24.77 -14.70 0.55
C GLN A 15 25.24 -13.29 0.17
N ASP A 16 26.15 -13.17 -0.78
CA ASP A 16 26.70 -11.89 -1.25
C ASP A 16 26.52 -11.65 -2.76
N GLN A 17 25.69 -12.46 -3.40
CA GLN A 17 25.48 -12.48 -4.85
C GLN A 17 24.39 -11.51 -5.32
N ASP A 18 23.26 -11.44 -4.60
CA ASP A 18 22.09 -10.70 -5.04
C ASP A 18 21.52 -9.79 -3.95
N PRO A 19 21.68 -8.45 -4.03
CA PRO A 19 21.17 -7.51 -3.04
C PRO A 19 19.64 -7.49 -2.91
N LYS A 20 18.91 -8.03 -3.88
CA LYS A 20 17.45 -8.10 -3.86
C LYS A 20 16.91 -9.36 -3.20
N LYS A 21 17.76 -10.36 -2.89
CA LYS A 21 17.34 -11.63 -2.29
C LYS A 21 17.60 -11.69 -0.79
N SER A 22 16.75 -12.43 -0.07
CA SER A 22 16.90 -12.68 1.35
C SER A 22 18.28 -13.23 1.69
N GLY A 23 18.83 -12.77 2.83
CA GLY A 23 20.16 -13.18 3.28
C GLY A 23 21.32 -12.39 2.68
N TYR A 24 21.05 -11.39 1.84
CA TYR A 24 22.12 -10.58 1.28
C TYR A 24 22.94 -9.86 2.37
N LEU A 25 24.25 -9.93 2.22
CA LEU A 25 25.24 -9.22 3.00
C LEU A 25 26.40 -8.84 2.07
N PRO A 26 26.98 -7.63 2.16
CA PRO A 26 28.15 -7.28 1.36
C PRO A 26 29.28 -8.30 1.54
N THR A 27 29.99 -8.65 0.46
CA THR A 27 31.07 -9.66 0.46
C THR A 27 32.10 -9.46 1.57
N SER A 28 32.45 -8.21 1.88
CA SER A 28 33.39 -7.88 2.96
C SER A 28 32.86 -8.24 4.35
N ALA A 29 31.55 -8.08 4.57
CA ALA A 29 30.90 -8.46 5.81
C ALA A 29 30.64 -9.97 5.88
N LEU A 30 30.34 -10.63 4.75
CA LEU A 30 30.20 -12.09 4.69
C LEU A 30 31.52 -12.81 4.99
N LYS A 31 32.63 -12.31 4.43
CA LYS A 31 33.96 -12.86 4.75
C LYS A 31 34.30 -12.71 6.23
N LYS A 32 33.99 -11.57 6.85
CA LYS A 32 34.18 -11.37 8.29
C LYS A 32 33.34 -12.35 9.11
N ALA A 33 32.07 -12.50 8.75
CA ALA A 33 31.12 -13.42 9.38
C ALA A 33 31.55 -14.89 9.31
N LEU A 34 32.20 -15.30 8.22
CA LEU A 34 32.74 -16.65 8.04
C LEU A 34 34.05 -16.91 8.81
N THR A 35 34.74 -15.84 9.24
CA THR A 35 36.02 -15.93 9.98
C THR A 35 35.87 -15.67 11.48
N SER A 36 34.71 -15.19 11.93
CA SER A 36 34.39 -14.97 13.34
C SER A 36 33.76 -16.21 13.95
N ASP A 37 34.15 -16.55 15.19
CA ASP A 37 33.49 -17.61 15.98
C ASP A 37 32.08 -17.20 16.45
N ASP A 38 31.71 -15.92 16.30
CA ASP A 38 30.37 -15.41 16.57
C ASP A 38 29.42 -15.67 15.39
N ASN A 39 28.41 -16.51 15.64
CA ASN A 39 27.31 -16.77 14.71
C ASN A 39 26.23 -15.67 14.70
N GLU A 40 26.47 -14.53 15.37
CA GLU A 40 25.50 -13.46 15.55
C GLU A 40 25.51 -12.43 14.40
N VAL A 41 25.23 -12.87 13.18
CA VAL A 41 25.28 -11.99 12.00
C VAL A 41 23.91 -11.68 11.44
N TYR A 42 23.64 -10.39 11.20
CA TYR A 42 22.44 -9.93 10.51
C TYR A 42 22.70 -9.72 9.02
N CYS A 43 21.80 -10.17 8.16
CA CYS A 43 21.77 -9.75 6.76
C CYS A 43 21.45 -8.24 6.65
N GLN A 44 21.71 -7.64 5.50
CA GLN A 44 21.53 -6.21 5.27
C GLN A 44 20.11 -5.74 5.62
N ARG A 45 19.09 -6.51 5.26
CA ARG A 45 17.68 -6.21 5.57
C ARG A 45 17.43 -6.16 7.09
N CYS A 46 17.80 -7.22 7.82
CA CYS A 46 17.58 -7.27 9.27
C CYS A 46 18.42 -6.24 10.02
N PHE A 47 19.64 -5.98 9.54
CA PHE A 47 20.48 -4.92 10.10
C PHE A 47 19.84 -3.55 9.95
N ARG A 48 19.33 -3.23 8.74
CA ARG A 48 18.68 -1.94 8.47
C ARG A 48 17.33 -1.78 9.17
N LEU A 49 16.55 -2.85 9.27
CA LEU A 49 15.33 -2.85 10.07
C LEU A 49 15.62 -2.58 11.55
N ARG A 50 16.65 -3.22 12.12
CA ARG A 50 17.00 -3.07 13.54
C ARG A 50 17.58 -1.70 13.88
N HIS A 51 18.45 -1.15 13.03
CA HIS A 51 19.19 0.08 13.33
C HIS A 51 18.56 1.35 12.74
N TYR A 52 17.86 1.21 11.61
CA TYR A 52 17.30 2.34 10.87
C TYR A 52 15.78 2.26 10.70
N ASN A 53 15.14 1.18 11.16
CA ASN A 53 13.70 0.94 11.01
C ASN A 53 13.24 0.97 9.52
N GLU A 54 14.14 0.57 8.62
CA GLU A 54 13.97 0.63 7.17
C GLU A 54 13.67 -0.77 6.61
N ILE A 55 12.57 -0.92 5.87
CA ILE A 55 12.14 -2.19 5.26
C ILE A 55 12.63 -2.23 3.82
N MET A 56 13.38 -3.28 3.47
CA MET A 56 13.84 -3.54 2.09
C MET A 56 12.92 -4.56 1.40
N PRO A 57 12.48 -4.31 0.15
CA PRO A 57 11.69 -5.26 -0.63
C PRO A 57 12.56 -6.45 -1.08
N VAL A 58 11.98 -7.65 -1.08
CA VAL A 58 12.57 -8.88 -1.63
C VAL A 58 11.62 -9.40 -2.71
N GLU A 59 12.15 -9.92 -3.81
CA GLU A 59 11.35 -10.64 -4.81
C GLU A 59 10.81 -11.94 -4.20
N GLU A 60 9.52 -11.95 -3.84
CA GLU A 60 8.83 -13.08 -3.22
C GLU A 60 7.96 -13.82 -4.25
N ASN A 61 7.88 -15.15 -4.13
CA ASN A 61 7.07 -16.00 -4.99
C ASN A 61 5.64 -16.09 -4.44
N ASN A 62 4.62 -15.83 -5.26
CA ASN A 62 3.21 -15.73 -4.82
C ASN A 62 2.67 -17.00 -4.11
N ASP A 63 3.26 -18.17 -4.38
CA ASP A 63 2.79 -19.46 -3.84
C ASP A 63 3.06 -19.65 -2.34
N ASP A 64 4.21 -19.17 -1.84
CA ASP A 64 4.57 -19.24 -0.41
C ASP A 64 3.58 -18.43 0.43
N PHE A 65 3.11 -17.31 -0.11
CA PHE A 65 2.14 -16.44 0.54
C PHE A 65 0.73 -17.05 0.54
N LEU A 66 0.34 -17.71 -0.56
CA LEU A 66 -0.93 -18.44 -0.61
C LEU A 66 -0.94 -19.61 0.39
N ALA A 67 0.20 -20.28 0.60
CA ALA A 67 0.35 -21.30 1.63
C ALA A 67 0.19 -20.71 3.05
N LEU A 68 0.81 -19.55 3.31
CA LEU A 68 0.63 -18.81 4.57
C LEU A 68 -0.83 -18.48 4.84
N LEU A 69 -1.51 -17.88 3.85
CA LEU A 69 -2.91 -17.50 3.96
C LEU A 69 -3.83 -18.72 4.15
N ASN A 70 -3.57 -19.83 3.45
CA ASN A 70 -4.31 -21.08 3.65
C ASN A 70 -4.22 -21.58 5.09
N SER A 71 -3.07 -21.42 5.75
CA SER A 71 -2.89 -21.83 7.14
C SER A 71 -3.77 -21.04 8.13
N ILE A 72 -4.12 -19.78 7.79
CA ILE A 72 -4.98 -18.93 8.62
C ILE A 72 -6.42 -19.49 8.63
N SER A 73 -6.88 -20.04 7.50
CA SER A 73 -8.25 -20.57 7.36
C SER A 73 -8.59 -21.68 8.37
N GLN A 74 -7.58 -22.45 8.78
CA GLN A 74 -7.71 -23.60 9.68
C GLN A 74 -7.60 -23.22 11.16
N LYS A 75 -7.24 -21.97 11.47
CA LYS A 75 -7.08 -21.47 12.83
C LYS A 75 -8.28 -20.63 13.22
N LYS A 76 -8.56 -20.56 14.52
CA LYS A 76 -9.50 -19.61 15.09
C LYS A 76 -8.78 -18.27 15.29
N ALA A 77 -9.04 -17.32 14.40
CA ALA A 77 -8.31 -16.06 14.32
C ALA A 77 -9.23 -14.85 14.09
N LEU A 78 -8.70 -13.65 14.35
CA LEU A 78 -9.21 -12.39 13.83
C LEU A 78 -8.29 -11.96 12.68
N VAL A 79 -8.85 -11.73 11.49
CA VAL A 79 -8.12 -11.21 10.35
C VAL A 79 -8.32 -9.71 10.23
N VAL A 80 -7.22 -8.97 10.31
CA VAL A 80 -7.16 -7.51 10.24
C VAL A 80 -6.54 -7.12 8.91
N ASN A 81 -7.38 -6.77 7.92
CA ASN A 81 -6.89 -6.32 6.63
C ASN A 81 -6.64 -4.81 6.62
N VAL A 82 -5.37 -4.43 6.49
CA VAL A 82 -4.91 -3.04 6.43
C VAL A 82 -4.92 -2.58 4.98
N VAL A 83 -5.61 -1.47 4.70
CA VAL A 83 -5.78 -0.92 3.35
C VAL A 83 -5.46 0.57 3.32
N ASP A 84 -4.97 1.05 2.17
CA ASP A 84 -4.77 2.48 1.93
C ASP A 84 -6.09 3.14 1.51
N LEU A 85 -6.40 4.32 2.06
CA LEU A 85 -7.56 5.12 1.67
C LEU A 85 -7.48 5.64 0.22
N PHE A 86 -6.27 5.94 -0.28
CA PHE A 86 -6.07 6.51 -1.61
C PHE A 86 -5.99 5.46 -2.71
N ASP A 87 -5.76 4.20 -2.31
CA ASP A 87 -5.60 3.08 -3.23
C ASP A 87 -6.40 1.85 -2.77
N PHE A 88 -7.61 2.08 -2.24
CA PHE A 88 -8.41 1.05 -1.57
C PHE A 88 -8.68 -0.17 -2.47
N SER A 89 -9.10 0.04 -3.72
CA SER A 89 -9.46 -1.07 -4.62
C SER A 89 -8.27 -1.98 -4.93
N ASN A 90 -7.05 -1.43 -5.02
CA ASN A 90 -5.84 -2.23 -5.25
C ASN A 90 -5.20 -2.71 -3.95
N SER A 91 -5.46 -2.05 -2.82
CA SER A 91 -5.09 -2.52 -1.48
C SER A 91 -6.00 -3.64 -0.98
N LEU A 92 -7.19 -3.80 -1.57
CA LEU A 92 -8.17 -4.81 -1.18
C LEU A 92 -7.82 -6.16 -1.81
N ILE A 93 -7.38 -7.08 -0.96
CA ILE A 93 -7.01 -8.43 -1.36
C ILE A 93 -8.28 -9.28 -1.52
N SER A 94 -8.92 -9.25 -2.69
CA SER A 94 -10.18 -9.99 -2.93
C SER A 94 -10.05 -11.50 -2.73
N SER A 95 -8.88 -12.06 -3.06
CA SER A 95 -8.55 -13.47 -2.86
C SER A 95 -8.56 -13.88 -1.39
N ILE A 96 -8.41 -12.92 -0.45
CA ILE A 96 -8.39 -13.20 0.99
C ILE A 96 -9.65 -13.90 1.48
N LYS A 97 -10.78 -13.69 0.80
CA LYS A 97 -12.04 -14.38 1.10
C LYS A 97 -11.90 -15.91 1.14
N ARG A 98 -11.06 -16.48 0.25
CA ARG A 98 -10.81 -17.93 0.20
C ARG A 98 -10.02 -18.43 1.41
N PHE A 99 -9.28 -17.53 2.05
CA PHE A 99 -8.29 -17.84 3.08
C PHE A 99 -8.73 -17.44 4.49
N ILE A 100 -9.66 -16.51 4.64
CA ILE A 100 -10.22 -16.18 5.95
C ILE A 100 -11.18 -17.26 6.47
N GLY A 101 -11.75 -18.12 5.60
CA GLY A 101 -12.68 -19.17 6.01
C GLY A 101 -13.87 -18.62 6.81
N GLY A 102 -14.12 -19.19 7.99
CA GLY A 102 -15.14 -18.71 8.94
C GLY A 102 -14.62 -17.66 9.94
N ASN A 103 -13.38 -17.19 9.79
CA ASN A 103 -12.79 -16.25 10.75
C ASN A 103 -13.44 -14.87 10.68
N GLU A 104 -13.42 -14.19 11.82
CA GLU A 104 -13.84 -12.79 11.89
C GLU A 104 -12.87 -11.92 11.09
N TYR A 105 -13.44 -10.95 10.37
CA TYR A 105 -12.72 -10.11 9.44
C TYR A 105 -13.06 -8.64 9.69
N ILE A 106 -12.04 -7.80 9.82
CA ILE A 106 -12.19 -6.34 9.91
C ILE A 106 -11.33 -5.64 8.87
N LEU A 107 -11.74 -4.43 8.50
CA LEU A 107 -10.94 -3.52 7.69
C LEU A 107 -10.35 -2.41 8.57
N VAL A 108 -9.05 -2.17 8.41
CA VAL A 108 -8.36 -1.02 8.98
C VAL A 108 -7.86 -0.16 7.84
N VAL A 109 -8.50 0.97 7.65
CA VAL A 109 -8.23 1.92 6.59
C VAL A 109 -7.26 2.96 7.12
N ASN A 110 -6.04 2.94 6.61
CA ASN A 110 -4.97 3.80 7.08
C ASN A 110 -4.89 5.12 6.28
N LYS A 111 -3.97 6.00 6.69
CA LYS A 111 -3.64 7.27 6.01
C LYS A 111 -4.79 8.29 5.96
N VAL A 112 -5.78 8.19 6.86
CA VAL A 112 -6.95 9.07 6.85
C VAL A 112 -6.66 10.53 7.19
N ASP A 113 -5.51 10.81 7.79
CA ASP A 113 -5.03 12.17 8.08
C ASP A 113 -4.70 12.97 6.81
N LEU A 114 -4.42 12.28 5.71
CA LEU A 114 -4.05 12.88 4.44
C LEU A 114 -5.28 13.25 3.59
N PHE A 115 -6.46 12.73 3.95
CA PHE A 115 -7.68 12.98 3.19
C PHE A 115 -8.19 14.40 3.47
N PRO A 116 -8.84 15.07 2.49
CA PRO A 116 -9.37 16.42 2.69
C PRO A 116 -10.35 16.50 3.88
N LYS A 117 -10.15 17.50 4.74
CA LYS A 117 -10.85 17.67 6.03
C LYS A 117 -12.38 17.80 5.93
N ASN A 118 -12.90 18.15 4.76
CA ASN A 118 -14.35 18.38 4.55
C ASN A 118 -15.15 17.08 4.36
N SER A 119 -14.46 15.93 4.34
CA SER A 119 -15.06 14.63 4.06
C SER A 119 -15.67 14.02 5.32
N LYS A 120 -16.92 13.54 5.23
CA LYS A 120 -17.56 12.84 6.35
C LYS A 120 -17.03 11.41 6.46
N GLU A 121 -16.49 11.04 7.62
CA GLU A 121 -15.97 9.69 7.89
C GLU A 121 -17.03 8.59 7.62
N SER A 122 -18.32 8.88 7.83
CA SER A 122 -19.42 7.95 7.52
C SER A 122 -19.51 7.63 6.02
N LYS A 123 -19.43 8.64 5.14
CA LYS A 123 -19.45 8.45 3.68
C LYS A 123 -18.29 7.55 3.22
N ILE A 124 -17.10 7.76 3.78
CA ILE A 124 -15.90 6.96 3.48
C ILE A 124 -16.14 5.50 3.91
N LYS A 125 -16.59 5.27 5.15
CA LYS A 125 -16.88 3.93 5.67
C LYS A 125 -17.97 3.22 4.86
N ASP A 126 -19.02 3.92 4.47
CA ASP A 126 -20.13 3.35 3.69
C ASP A 126 -19.68 2.94 2.29
N TRP A 127 -18.90 3.78 1.61
CA TRP A 127 -18.31 3.42 0.32
C TRP A 127 -17.40 2.19 0.43
N MET A 128 -16.49 2.16 1.42
CA MET A 128 -15.59 1.02 1.63
C MET A 128 -16.33 -0.26 1.96
N ARG A 129 -17.41 -0.18 2.74
CA ARG A 129 -18.27 -1.32 3.02
C ARG A 129 -18.94 -1.84 1.74
N GLN A 130 -19.46 -0.95 0.90
CA GLN A 130 -20.06 -1.35 -0.38
C GLN A 130 -19.03 -2.00 -1.30
N GLU A 131 -17.83 -1.43 -1.38
CA GLU A 131 -16.77 -1.93 -2.23
C GLU A 131 -16.21 -3.27 -1.74
N ALA A 132 -16.03 -3.44 -0.43
CA ALA A 132 -15.70 -4.73 0.18
C ALA A 132 -16.79 -5.78 -0.12
N ASN A 133 -18.06 -5.43 0.05
CA ASN A 133 -19.19 -6.33 -0.21
C ASN A 133 -19.26 -6.77 -1.68
N ARG A 134 -18.98 -5.87 -2.63
CA ARG A 134 -18.89 -6.19 -4.07
C ARG A 134 -17.80 -7.21 -4.37
N ASN A 135 -16.69 -7.13 -3.64
CA ASN A 135 -15.60 -8.10 -3.70
C ASN A 135 -15.86 -9.35 -2.82
N GLY A 136 -17.08 -9.51 -2.29
CA GLY A 136 -17.48 -10.66 -1.49
C GLY A 136 -16.92 -10.68 -0.07
N LEU A 137 -16.34 -9.58 0.40
CA LEU A 137 -15.79 -9.41 1.75
C LEU A 137 -16.80 -8.67 2.63
N LYS A 138 -17.08 -9.22 3.81
CA LYS A 138 -18.07 -8.67 4.75
C LYS A 138 -17.40 -8.32 6.08
N PRO A 139 -16.76 -7.14 6.19
CA PRO A 139 -16.10 -6.73 7.43
C PRO A 139 -17.11 -6.52 8.57
N GLU A 140 -16.84 -7.11 9.73
CA GLU A 140 -17.59 -6.88 10.98
C GLU A 140 -17.51 -5.40 11.36
N LYS A 141 -16.32 -4.81 11.20
CA LYS A 141 -16.07 -3.40 11.52
C LYS A 141 -15.05 -2.79 10.56
N ILE A 142 -15.19 -1.49 10.34
CA ILE A 142 -14.28 -0.67 9.54
C ILE A 142 -13.74 0.45 10.44
N PHE A 143 -12.42 0.46 10.64
CA PHE A 143 -11.71 1.49 11.38
C PHE A 143 -11.02 2.44 10.41
N LEU A 144 -11.21 3.74 10.61
CA LEU A 144 -10.48 4.79 9.90
C LEU A 144 -9.38 5.29 10.83
N VAL A 145 -8.12 5.07 10.47
CA VAL A 145 -6.98 5.37 11.35
C VAL A 145 -5.89 6.14 10.61
N SER A 146 -5.07 6.86 11.37
CA SER A 146 -3.76 7.29 10.91
C SER A 146 -2.72 6.68 11.83
N ALA A 147 -1.99 5.68 11.34
CA ALA A 147 -0.88 5.11 12.07
C ALA A 147 0.20 6.18 12.36
N ALA A 148 0.54 6.98 11.35
CA ALA A 148 1.57 8.01 11.43
C ALA A 148 1.22 9.15 12.42
N LYS A 149 -0.05 9.57 12.48
CA LYS A 149 -0.52 10.61 13.43
C LYS A 149 -1.15 10.04 14.69
N LYS A 150 -1.17 8.72 14.84
CA LYS A 150 -1.86 8.00 15.93
C LYS A 150 -3.34 8.36 16.08
N LYS A 151 -3.99 8.81 15.00
CA LYS A 151 -5.41 9.21 15.01
C LYS A 151 -6.29 7.96 15.03
N ASN A 152 -7.32 7.98 15.88
CA ASN A 152 -8.33 6.91 16.02
C ASN A 152 -7.76 5.52 16.35
N LEU A 153 -6.53 5.43 16.86
CA LEU A 153 -5.91 4.15 17.23
C LEU A 153 -6.49 3.57 18.52
N ALA A 154 -6.95 4.40 19.45
CA ALA A 154 -7.48 3.94 20.75
C ALA A 154 -8.67 2.97 20.57
N ASP A 155 -9.64 3.31 19.73
CA ASP A 155 -10.81 2.46 19.45
C ASP A 155 -10.43 1.15 18.78
N LEU A 156 -9.43 1.18 17.88
CA LEU A 156 -8.91 -0.02 17.24
C LEU A 156 -8.24 -0.91 18.29
N MET A 157 -7.35 -0.35 19.11
CA MET A 157 -6.64 -1.12 20.15
C MET A 157 -7.60 -1.72 21.17
N ALA A 158 -8.61 -0.99 21.62
CA ALA A 158 -9.63 -1.52 22.53
C ALA A 158 -10.40 -2.70 21.92
N PHE A 159 -10.71 -2.63 20.62
CA PHE A 159 -11.34 -3.74 19.90
C PHE A 159 -10.40 -4.94 19.76
N LEU A 160 -9.13 -4.70 19.38
CA LEU A 160 -8.12 -5.75 19.22
C LEU A 160 -7.82 -6.44 20.55
N ALA A 161 -7.66 -5.70 21.64
CA ALA A 161 -7.43 -6.25 22.98
C ALA A 161 -8.55 -7.23 23.38
N LYS A 162 -9.82 -6.79 23.24
CA LYS A 162 -10.98 -7.64 23.54
C LYS A 162 -11.05 -8.89 22.68
N LYS A 163 -10.70 -8.81 21.39
CA LYS A 163 -10.74 -9.97 20.49
C LYS A 163 -9.53 -10.90 20.71
N GLY A 164 -8.37 -10.33 21.01
CA GLY A 164 -7.12 -11.01 21.33
C GLY A 164 -7.17 -11.82 22.62
N GLU A 165 -8.15 -11.58 23.48
CA GLU A 165 -8.42 -12.40 24.67
C GLU A 165 -8.64 -13.90 24.36
N LYS A 166 -9.13 -14.22 23.16
CA LYS A 166 -9.69 -15.55 22.83
C LYS A 166 -9.09 -16.21 21.59
N LYS A 167 -8.21 -15.51 20.87
CA LYS A 167 -7.70 -15.92 19.55
C LYS A 167 -6.55 -15.04 19.10
N ASP A 168 -5.79 -15.58 18.16
CA ASP A 168 -4.72 -14.87 17.48
C ASP A 168 -5.24 -13.80 16.51
N ILE A 169 -4.45 -12.77 16.30
CA ILE A 169 -4.77 -11.63 15.44
C ILE A 169 -3.78 -11.57 14.29
N TYR A 170 -4.26 -11.75 13.06
CA TYR A 170 -3.44 -11.72 11.85
C TYR A 170 -3.59 -10.39 11.13
N PHE A 171 -2.50 -9.64 11.01
CA PHE A 171 -2.42 -8.44 10.18
C PHE A 171 -2.00 -8.81 8.77
N VAL A 172 -2.85 -8.47 7.81
CA VAL A 172 -2.67 -8.74 6.37
C VAL A 172 -2.86 -7.44 5.60
N GLY A 173 -2.22 -7.31 4.44
CA GLY A 173 -2.35 -6.13 3.60
C GLY A 173 -1.33 -6.14 2.46
N THR A 174 -1.58 -5.35 1.42
CA THR A 174 -0.59 -5.19 0.35
C THR A 174 0.61 -4.37 0.86
N THR A 175 1.70 -4.37 0.11
CA THR A 175 2.83 -3.49 0.40
C THR A 175 2.39 -2.02 0.39
N ASN A 176 3.03 -1.20 1.22
CA ASN A 176 2.85 0.24 1.25
C ASN A 176 1.51 0.81 1.80
N VAL A 177 0.61 -0.06 2.27
CA VAL A 177 -0.62 0.36 2.99
C VAL A 177 -0.35 0.93 4.39
N GLY A 178 0.89 0.76 4.89
CA GLY A 178 1.31 1.20 6.23
C GLY A 178 0.99 0.21 7.35
N LYS A 179 0.90 -1.08 7.05
CA LYS A 179 0.74 -2.19 8.02
C LYS A 179 1.82 -2.16 9.10
N SER A 180 3.11 -2.11 8.71
CA SER A 180 4.22 -2.06 9.67
C SER A 180 4.21 -0.79 10.51
N THR A 181 3.85 0.37 9.93
CA THR A 181 3.68 1.63 10.69
C THR A 181 2.56 1.49 11.73
N LEU A 182 1.45 0.84 11.37
CA LEU A 182 0.32 0.61 12.27
C LEU A 182 0.71 -0.31 13.42
N ILE A 183 1.37 -1.43 13.14
CA ILE A 183 1.81 -2.38 14.16
C ILE A 183 2.81 -1.72 15.10
N ASN A 184 3.80 -1.00 14.55
CA ASN A 184 4.75 -0.23 15.35
C ASN A 184 4.06 0.83 16.22
N ALA A 185 3.01 1.48 15.72
CA ALA A 185 2.22 2.41 16.52
C ALA A 185 1.50 1.71 17.68
N ILE A 186 0.93 0.52 17.44
CA ILE A 186 0.27 -0.30 18.46
C ILE A 186 1.27 -0.77 19.52
N ILE A 187 2.45 -1.28 19.13
CA ILE A 187 3.50 -1.71 20.06
C ILE A 187 3.95 -0.53 20.93
N ASN A 188 4.25 0.61 20.31
CA ASN A 188 4.77 1.77 21.06
C ASN A 188 3.77 2.38 22.04
N MET A 189 2.47 2.19 21.79
CA MET A 189 1.39 2.65 22.67
C MET A 189 1.05 1.66 23.79
N ASN A 190 1.51 0.41 23.69
CA ASN A 190 1.33 -0.61 24.72
C ASN A 190 2.70 -0.92 25.36
N SER A 191 2.96 -0.31 26.51
CA SER A 191 4.24 -0.42 27.24
C SER A 191 4.68 -1.88 27.46
N ASP A 192 3.73 -2.78 27.68
CA ASP A 192 3.94 -4.19 28.00
C ASP A 192 4.38 -5.03 26.79
N LEU A 193 4.26 -4.51 25.56
CA LEU A 193 4.61 -5.21 24.32
C LEU A 193 6.01 -4.87 23.79
N LYS A 194 6.75 -3.95 24.44
CA LYS A 194 8.01 -3.40 23.90
C LYS A 194 9.19 -4.37 23.92
N ASP A 195 9.20 -5.34 24.83
CA ASP A 195 10.38 -6.16 25.11
C ASP A 195 10.31 -7.62 24.58
N VAL A 196 9.31 -7.98 23.76
CA VAL A 196 9.05 -9.40 23.41
C VAL A 196 8.75 -9.66 21.93
N ILE A 197 9.37 -8.93 21.00
CA ILE A 197 9.21 -9.21 19.57
C ILE A 197 10.00 -10.46 19.20
N THR A 198 9.33 -11.47 18.63
CA THR A 198 9.97 -12.68 18.12
C THR A 198 9.68 -12.84 16.63
N THR A 199 10.71 -13.15 15.84
CA THR A 199 10.55 -13.50 14.42
C THR A 199 10.48 -15.02 14.29
N SER A 200 9.56 -15.52 13.46
CA SER A 200 9.47 -16.96 13.19
C SER A 200 9.24 -17.21 11.72
N LYS A 201 9.92 -18.23 11.18
CA LYS A 201 9.71 -18.67 9.81
C LYS A 201 8.47 -19.52 9.67
N PHE A 202 7.76 -19.36 8.57
CA PHE A 202 6.76 -20.33 8.19
C PHE A 202 7.45 -21.57 7.56
N PRO A 203 7.18 -22.79 8.05
CA PRO A 203 7.84 -24.01 7.55
C PRO A 203 7.70 -24.15 6.03
N GLY A 204 8.82 -24.35 5.33
CA GLY A 204 8.84 -24.55 3.88
C GLY A 204 8.78 -23.28 3.02
N THR A 205 8.85 -22.07 3.61
CA THR A 205 8.85 -20.80 2.86
C THR A 205 9.97 -19.87 3.29
N THR A 206 10.26 -18.84 2.50
CA THR A 206 11.22 -17.76 2.88
C THR A 206 10.55 -16.56 3.55
N LEU A 207 9.25 -16.66 3.86
CA LEU A 207 8.42 -15.61 4.45
C LEU A 207 8.57 -15.57 5.98
N ASP A 208 9.00 -14.41 6.49
CA ASP A 208 9.15 -14.15 7.93
C ASP A 208 7.87 -13.53 8.50
N GLU A 209 7.23 -14.22 9.46
CA GLU A 209 6.16 -13.64 10.27
C GLU A 209 6.74 -13.03 11.55
N ILE A 210 6.29 -11.83 11.91
CA ILE A 210 6.61 -11.23 13.22
C ILE A 210 5.50 -11.62 14.19
N LYS A 211 5.85 -12.28 15.29
CA LYS A 211 4.91 -12.67 16.35
C LYS A 211 5.17 -11.84 17.59
N ILE A 212 4.12 -11.15 18.02
CA ILE A 212 4.08 -10.33 19.21
C ILE A 212 3.17 -11.04 20.21
N PRO A 213 3.71 -11.57 21.32
CA PRO A 213 2.91 -12.27 22.30
C PRO A 213 1.99 -11.28 23.02
N LEU A 214 0.76 -11.72 23.23
CA LEU A 214 -0.22 -11.10 24.11
C LEU A 214 -0.12 -11.75 25.49
N SER A 215 -0.52 -11.03 26.54
CA SER A 215 -0.36 -11.45 27.96
C SER A 215 -1.09 -12.75 28.33
N ASN A 216 -1.96 -13.25 27.46
CA ASN A 216 -2.84 -14.39 27.64
C ASN A 216 -2.46 -15.60 26.77
N GLY A 217 -1.26 -15.61 26.17
CA GLY A 217 -0.76 -16.72 25.36
C GLY A 217 -1.25 -16.73 23.90
N HIS A 218 -2.00 -15.70 23.49
CA HIS A 218 -2.31 -15.45 22.08
C HIS A 218 -1.26 -14.55 21.43
N TYR A 219 -1.29 -14.45 20.11
CA TYR A 219 -0.31 -13.64 19.36
C TYR A 219 -0.99 -12.61 18.46
N LEU A 220 -0.31 -11.48 18.28
CA LEU A 220 -0.47 -10.61 17.14
C LEU A 220 0.60 -11.00 16.11
N ILE A 221 0.15 -11.38 14.92
CA ILE A 221 1.00 -11.85 13.83
C ILE A 221 1.00 -10.80 12.72
N ASP A 222 2.18 -10.29 12.41
CA ASP A 222 2.42 -9.52 11.19
C ASP A 222 2.78 -10.47 10.05
N THR A 223 1.93 -10.54 9.01
CA THR A 223 2.29 -11.29 7.80
C THR A 223 3.10 -10.41 6.85
N PRO A 224 3.97 -10.96 6.00
CA PRO A 224 4.56 -10.21 4.90
C PRO A 224 3.51 -9.47 4.06
N GLY A 225 3.89 -8.32 3.52
CA GLY A 225 3.01 -7.50 2.69
C GLY A 225 2.92 -8.07 1.28
N ILE A 226 1.73 -8.11 0.70
CA ILE A 226 1.54 -8.65 -0.64
C ILE A 226 1.95 -7.60 -1.69
N LEU A 227 2.87 -7.96 -2.58
CA LEU A 227 3.11 -7.18 -3.78
C LEU A 227 1.94 -7.35 -4.74
N ASN A 228 1.29 -6.26 -5.11
CA ASN A 228 0.22 -6.27 -6.09
C ASN A 228 0.71 -5.58 -7.37
N ALA A 229 0.84 -6.34 -8.46
CA ALA A 229 1.26 -5.81 -9.76
C ALA A 229 0.32 -4.70 -10.28
N ASN A 230 -0.92 -4.65 -9.80
CA ASN A 230 -1.89 -3.59 -10.11
C ASN A 230 -1.79 -2.38 -9.16
N GLN A 231 -0.68 -2.22 -8.42
CA GLN A 231 -0.35 -1.00 -7.68
C GLN A 231 0.83 -0.29 -8.34
N LEU A 232 0.68 1.01 -8.61
CA LEU A 232 1.81 1.84 -9.07
C LEU A 232 2.99 1.78 -8.10
N ALA A 233 2.71 1.56 -6.81
CA ALA A 233 3.74 1.47 -5.80
C ALA A 233 4.75 0.32 -6.01
N SER A 234 4.37 -0.72 -6.75
CA SER A 234 5.23 -1.86 -7.05
C SER A 234 6.19 -1.62 -8.22
N HIS A 235 6.03 -0.51 -8.95
CA HIS A 235 6.79 -0.21 -10.17
C HIS A 235 7.67 1.03 -10.06
N LEU A 236 7.56 1.77 -8.96
CA LEU A 236 8.28 3.03 -8.75
C LEU A 236 9.41 2.84 -7.74
N SER A 237 10.49 3.59 -7.93
CA SER A 237 11.56 3.66 -6.95
C SER A 237 11.11 4.37 -5.66
N GLY A 238 11.80 4.11 -4.54
CA GLY A 238 11.45 4.74 -3.26
C GLY A 238 11.47 6.27 -3.29
N LYS A 239 12.35 6.89 -4.09
CA LYS A 239 12.42 8.35 -4.27
C LYS A 239 11.20 8.90 -5.00
N GLU A 240 10.64 8.15 -5.92
CA GLU A 240 9.47 8.57 -6.70
C GLU A 240 8.18 8.34 -5.91
N LEU A 241 8.10 7.23 -5.16
CA LEU A 241 7.02 7.03 -4.20
C LEU A 241 6.92 8.21 -3.23
N GLU A 242 8.06 8.75 -2.79
CA GLU A 242 8.09 9.93 -1.93
C GLU A 242 7.50 11.21 -2.55
N VAL A 243 7.47 11.33 -3.88
CA VAL A 243 6.88 12.44 -4.62
C VAL A 243 5.38 12.21 -4.84
N VAL A 244 5.00 10.97 -5.16
CA VAL A 244 3.63 10.59 -5.49
C VAL A 244 2.77 10.48 -4.24
N GLU A 245 3.31 9.94 -3.15
CA GLU A 245 2.56 9.74 -1.93
C GLU A 245 2.37 11.03 -1.14
N PRO A 246 1.13 11.32 -0.70
CA PRO A 246 0.89 12.51 0.10
C PRO A 246 1.59 12.40 1.46
N LYS A 247 2.51 13.32 1.76
CA LYS A 247 3.09 13.46 3.11
C LYS A 247 2.29 14.41 4.01
N LYS A 248 1.38 15.18 3.41
CA LYS A 248 0.53 16.19 4.05
C LYS A 248 -0.89 16.07 3.48
N PRO A 249 -1.92 16.57 4.20
CA PRO A 249 -3.28 16.58 3.69
C PRO A 249 -3.37 17.17 2.28
N LEU A 250 -4.07 16.44 1.40
CA LEU A 250 -4.31 16.84 0.02
C LEU A 250 -5.02 18.20 -0.02
N LYS A 251 -4.46 19.12 -0.79
CA LYS A 251 -5.08 20.42 -1.05
C LYS A 251 -5.83 20.36 -2.37
N PRO A 252 -7.09 20.83 -2.43
CA PRO A 252 -7.80 20.91 -3.70
C PRO A 252 -7.12 21.92 -4.63
N ALA A 253 -6.92 21.53 -5.88
CA ALA A 253 -6.55 22.43 -6.97
C ALA A 253 -7.63 22.37 -8.06
N THR A 254 -8.45 23.40 -8.16
CA THR A 254 -9.57 23.45 -9.13
C THR A 254 -9.13 24.10 -10.43
N TYR A 255 -9.35 23.40 -11.55
CA TYR A 255 -9.12 23.88 -12.89
C TYR A 255 -10.45 24.02 -13.62
N GLN A 256 -10.72 25.20 -14.19
CA GLN A 256 -11.83 25.38 -15.11
C GLN A 256 -11.40 24.88 -16.49
N LEU A 257 -12.02 23.79 -16.96
CA LEU A 257 -11.69 23.16 -18.24
C LEU A 257 -12.80 23.34 -19.27
N LEU A 258 -12.38 23.32 -20.53
CA LEU A 258 -13.20 23.23 -21.74
C LEU A 258 -12.92 21.88 -22.42
N PRO A 259 -13.87 21.33 -23.20
CA PRO A 259 -13.60 20.16 -24.04
C PRO A 259 -12.35 20.36 -24.90
N GLY A 260 -11.55 19.30 -25.07
CA GLY A 260 -10.26 19.37 -25.76
C GLY A 260 -9.11 19.88 -24.89
N GLN A 261 -9.23 19.79 -23.57
CA GLN A 261 -8.13 20.10 -22.65
C GLN A 261 -7.70 18.88 -21.85
N THR A 262 -6.40 18.83 -21.57
CA THR A 262 -5.75 17.72 -20.90
C THR A 262 -5.02 18.20 -19.65
N ILE A 263 -5.10 17.39 -18.59
CA ILE A 263 -4.29 17.52 -17.37
C ILE A 263 -3.38 16.30 -17.28
N PHE A 264 -2.08 16.53 -17.12
CA PHE A 264 -1.11 15.52 -16.72
C PHE A 264 -0.87 15.58 -15.20
N LEU A 265 -0.78 14.40 -14.59
CA LEU A 265 -0.39 14.15 -13.21
C LEU A 265 0.98 13.46 -13.25
N ALA A 266 2.03 14.27 -13.41
CA ALA A 266 3.33 13.82 -13.86
C ALA A 266 3.22 12.91 -15.11
N GLY A 267 4.10 11.92 -15.26
CA GLY A 267 4.00 10.88 -16.29
C GLY A 267 3.08 9.73 -15.89
N LEU A 268 2.53 9.72 -14.67
CA LEU A 268 1.73 8.63 -14.13
C LEU A 268 0.23 8.72 -14.44
N GLY A 269 -0.26 9.90 -14.82
CA GLY A 269 -1.67 10.11 -15.10
C GLY A 269 -1.90 11.13 -16.19
N ARG A 270 -2.86 10.85 -17.07
CA ARG A 270 -3.40 11.82 -18.03
C ARG A 270 -4.91 11.84 -17.92
N PHE A 271 -5.49 13.03 -17.98
CA PHE A 271 -6.93 13.25 -17.92
C PHE A 271 -7.33 14.16 -19.08
N ASP A 272 -8.04 13.61 -20.06
CA ASP A 272 -8.57 14.34 -21.20
C ASP A 272 -10.05 14.68 -20.94
N TYR A 273 -10.38 15.96 -21.01
CA TYR A 273 -11.77 16.39 -21.01
C TYR A 273 -12.32 16.34 -22.45
N VAL A 274 -13.19 15.36 -22.72
CA VAL A 274 -13.63 15.03 -24.09
C VAL A 274 -14.86 15.82 -24.49
N ASP A 275 -15.91 15.85 -23.66
CA ASP A 275 -17.19 16.47 -24.02
C ASP A 275 -18.01 16.96 -22.81
N GLY A 276 -18.75 18.05 -23.01
CA GLY A 276 -19.64 18.69 -22.03
C GLY A 276 -19.45 20.20 -21.89
N PRO A 277 -20.15 20.85 -20.94
CA PRO A 277 -20.06 22.30 -20.73
C PRO A 277 -18.79 22.71 -19.99
N SER A 278 -18.36 23.98 -20.12
CA SER A 278 -17.26 24.51 -19.31
C SER A 278 -17.51 24.24 -17.82
N SER A 279 -16.60 23.49 -17.20
CA SER A 279 -16.80 22.97 -15.84
C SER A 279 -15.52 23.00 -15.01
N GLY A 280 -15.70 23.04 -13.70
CA GLY A 280 -14.62 22.96 -12.73
C GLY A 280 -14.28 21.52 -12.37
N PHE A 281 -13.01 21.15 -12.50
CA PHE A 281 -12.47 19.85 -12.12
C PHE A 281 -11.49 20.05 -10.97
N THR A 282 -11.67 19.33 -9.86
CA THR A 282 -10.84 19.54 -8.67
C THR A 282 -9.89 18.37 -8.49
N ILE A 283 -8.60 18.67 -8.59
CA ILE A 283 -7.51 17.70 -8.49
C ILE A 283 -7.07 17.59 -7.04
N TYR A 284 -6.91 16.35 -6.58
CA TYR A 284 -6.39 15.99 -5.27
C TYR A 284 -5.21 15.03 -5.44
N VAL A 285 -3.99 15.59 -5.46
CA VAL A 285 -2.72 14.86 -5.58
C VAL A 285 -1.68 15.39 -4.59
N ALA A 286 -0.60 14.64 -4.37
CA ALA A 286 0.51 15.09 -3.54
C ALA A 286 1.03 16.46 -4.01
N ARG A 287 1.44 17.32 -3.06
CA ARG A 287 1.78 18.72 -3.37
C ARG A 287 2.98 18.86 -4.28
N ASP A 288 3.90 17.92 -4.19
CA ASP A 288 5.16 17.93 -4.91
C ASP A 288 5.02 17.21 -6.26
N LEU A 289 3.85 16.62 -6.54
CA LEU A 289 3.55 16.02 -7.84
C LEU A 289 3.33 17.12 -8.88
N TYR A 290 4.08 17.06 -9.98
CA TYR A 290 3.94 18.00 -11.07
C TYR A 290 2.58 17.84 -11.77
N VAL A 291 1.85 18.95 -11.93
CA VAL A 291 0.56 18.98 -12.64
C VAL A 291 0.67 19.94 -13.81
N HIS A 292 0.38 19.46 -15.01
CA HIS A 292 0.50 20.26 -16.23
C HIS A 292 -0.80 20.27 -17.03
N ARG A 293 -1.20 21.44 -17.53
CA ARG A 293 -2.37 21.62 -18.39
C ARG A 293 -1.93 21.94 -19.82
N THR A 294 -2.51 21.24 -20.78
CA THR A 294 -2.33 21.52 -22.22
C THR A 294 -3.64 21.32 -22.98
N LYS A 295 -3.64 21.64 -24.27
CA LYS A 295 -4.73 21.23 -25.17
C LYS A 295 -4.55 19.77 -25.56
N THR A 296 -5.64 19.03 -25.71
CA THR A 296 -5.60 17.60 -26.04
C THR A 296 -4.93 17.34 -27.39
N GLU A 297 -5.06 18.25 -28.36
CA GLU A 297 -4.36 18.17 -29.66
C GLU A 297 -2.82 18.12 -29.54
N ASN A 298 -2.27 18.68 -28.46
CA ASN A 298 -0.83 18.71 -28.20
C ASN A 298 -0.39 17.66 -27.18
N ALA A 299 -1.32 16.93 -26.56
CA ALA A 299 -1.03 16.11 -25.39
C ALA A 299 -0.10 14.94 -25.72
N ASP A 300 -0.29 14.27 -26.86
CA ASP A 300 0.57 13.15 -27.28
C ASP A 300 2.01 13.63 -27.56
N THR A 301 2.16 14.71 -28.33
CA THR A 301 3.46 15.31 -28.62
C THR A 301 4.15 15.83 -27.36
N PHE A 302 3.40 16.45 -26.46
CA PHE A 302 3.92 16.93 -25.18
C PHE A 302 4.42 15.77 -24.31
N TYR A 303 3.65 14.68 -24.21
CA TYR A 303 4.03 13.50 -23.45
C TYR A 303 5.33 12.89 -23.97
N GLU A 304 5.43 12.63 -25.27
CA GLU A 304 6.64 12.02 -25.85
C GLU A 304 7.88 12.89 -25.67
N LYS A 305 7.73 14.22 -25.73
CA LYS A 305 8.83 15.15 -25.53
C LYS A 305 9.29 15.23 -24.07
N HIS A 306 8.36 15.08 -23.12
CA HIS A 306 8.58 15.45 -21.72
C HIS A 306 8.45 14.32 -20.70
N LYS A 307 8.17 13.08 -21.13
CA LYS A 307 8.11 11.87 -20.28
C LYS A 307 9.40 11.60 -19.50
N ASP A 308 10.51 12.17 -19.95
CA ASP A 308 11.84 11.93 -19.42
C ASP A 308 12.41 13.11 -18.59
N ASP A 309 11.71 14.25 -18.51
CA ASP A 309 12.20 15.46 -17.84
C ASP A 309 11.16 16.14 -16.91
N LEU A 310 10.06 16.65 -17.45
CA LEU A 310 9.04 17.40 -16.71
C LEU A 310 7.97 16.46 -16.16
N LEU A 311 7.61 15.41 -16.90
CA LEU A 311 6.59 14.44 -16.50
C LEU A 311 7.18 13.32 -15.66
N LEU A 312 7.94 13.70 -14.64
CA LEU A 312 8.50 12.79 -13.63
C LEU A 312 7.67 12.85 -12.36
N PRO A 313 7.45 11.71 -11.68
CA PRO A 313 7.72 10.34 -12.11
C PRO A 313 6.77 9.84 -13.23
N PRO A 314 7.07 8.72 -13.91
CA PRO A 314 8.19 7.80 -13.69
C PRO A 314 9.48 8.20 -14.43
N SER A 315 10.61 7.69 -13.98
CA SER A 315 11.91 7.84 -14.63
C SER A 315 12.12 6.79 -15.74
N LYS A 316 13.16 6.98 -16.57
CA LYS A 316 13.52 6.04 -17.65
C LYS A 316 13.82 4.62 -17.18
N ASP A 317 14.30 4.49 -15.94
CA ASP A 317 14.74 3.21 -15.39
C ASP A 317 13.56 2.37 -14.88
N ASP A 318 12.35 2.95 -14.81
CA ASP A 318 11.16 2.27 -14.35
C ASP A 318 10.51 1.47 -15.48
N CYS A 319 10.22 0.19 -15.22
CA CYS A 319 9.55 -0.71 -16.16
C CYS A 319 8.04 -0.48 -16.24
N LEU A 320 7.59 0.76 -16.45
CA LEU A 320 6.18 1.09 -16.61
C LEU A 320 5.79 1.07 -18.10
N GLY A 321 4.77 0.30 -18.43
CA GLY A 321 4.25 0.20 -19.79
C GLY A 321 3.52 1.47 -20.27
N PRO A 322 3.09 1.52 -21.54
CA PRO A 322 2.41 2.68 -22.12
C PRO A 322 1.15 3.09 -21.35
N LEU A 323 0.79 4.38 -21.47
CA LEU A 323 -0.46 4.90 -20.95
C LEU A 323 -1.66 4.25 -21.67
N LYS A 324 -2.50 3.53 -20.92
CA LYS A 324 -3.75 2.97 -21.42
C LYS A 324 -4.93 3.77 -20.89
N GLY A 325 -5.80 4.19 -21.81
CA GLY A 325 -6.91 5.09 -21.50
C GLY A 325 -8.25 4.38 -21.35
N GLN A 326 -9.04 4.83 -20.38
CA GLN A 326 -10.43 4.43 -20.16
C GLN A 326 -11.34 5.66 -20.17
N THR A 327 -12.46 5.56 -20.88
CA THR A 327 -13.47 6.63 -20.95
C THR A 327 -14.48 6.48 -19.83
N PHE A 328 -14.84 7.60 -19.20
CA PHE A 328 -15.83 7.69 -18.13
C PHE A 328 -16.89 8.74 -18.49
N SER A 329 -18.15 8.43 -18.17
CA SER A 329 -19.30 9.33 -18.35
C SER A 329 -20.12 9.36 -17.06
N PRO A 330 -19.65 10.08 -16.02
CA PRO A 330 -20.31 10.13 -14.71
C PRO A 330 -21.73 10.71 -14.80
N LYS A 331 -22.71 9.98 -14.24
CA LYS A 331 -24.11 10.46 -14.13
C LYS A 331 -24.35 11.36 -12.92
N GLU A 332 -23.42 11.35 -11.96
CA GLU A 332 -23.42 12.20 -10.78
C GLU A 332 -21.99 12.70 -10.49
N LYS A 333 -21.84 13.69 -9.60
CA LYS A 333 -20.51 14.17 -9.18
C LYS A 333 -19.67 12.99 -8.64
N SER A 334 -18.55 12.72 -9.32
CA SER A 334 -17.76 11.51 -9.12
C SER A 334 -16.27 11.84 -9.02
N ASP A 335 -15.52 11.00 -8.34
CA ASP A 335 -14.06 11.04 -8.34
C ASP A 335 -13.55 10.04 -9.39
N ILE A 336 -12.77 10.53 -10.35
CA ILE A 336 -11.96 9.68 -11.24
C ILE A 336 -10.66 9.37 -10.52
N LEU A 337 -10.38 8.10 -10.31
CA LEU A 337 -9.30 7.60 -9.47
C LEU A 337 -8.05 7.35 -10.31
N PHE A 338 -6.91 7.79 -9.79
CA PHE A 338 -5.57 7.44 -10.24
C PHE A 338 -4.89 6.74 -9.05
N GLY A 339 -5.14 5.43 -8.91
CA GLY A 339 -4.74 4.64 -7.74
C GLY A 339 -3.27 4.80 -7.39
N GLY A 340 -2.99 5.20 -6.15
CA GLY A 340 -1.64 5.52 -5.67
C GLY A 340 -1.17 6.95 -5.94
N VAL A 341 -1.78 7.70 -6.88
CA VAL A 341 -1.43 9.09 -7.22
C VAL A 341 -2.40 10.10 -6.60
N GLY A 342 -3.71 9.83 -6.72
CA GLY A 342 -4.75 10.75 -6.27
C GLY A 342 -6.06 10.56 -7.02
N PHE A 343 -6.84 11.63 -7.10
CA PHE A 343 -8.12 11.61 -7.82
C PHE A 343 -8.52 13.00 -8.33
N ILE A 344 -9.39 13.01 -9.34
CA ILE A 344 -9.97 14.23 -9.91
C ILE A 344 -11.49 14.17 -9.72
N THR A 345 -12.00 15.06 -8.87
CA THR A 345 -13.44 15.25 -8.71
C THR A 345 -14.00 15.93 -9.95
N THR A 346 -14.94 15.23 -10.58
CA THR A 346 -15.49 15.47 -11.91
C THR A 346 -17.01 15.69 -11.80
N PRO A 347 -17.57 16.71 -12.48
CA PRO A 347 -19.01 16.97 -12.49
C PRO A 347 -19.80 15.83 -13.16
N ALA A 348 -21.12 15.85 -13.01
CA ALA A 348 -22.01 14.95 -13.74
C ALA A 348 -22.15 15.37 -15.21
N ASN A 349 -22.57 14.44 -16.07
CA ASN A 349 -22.94 14.66 -17.47
C ASN A 349 -21.82 15.25 -18.33
N VAL A 350 -20.59 14.79 -18.08
CA VAL A 350 -19.41 15.05 -18.90
C VAL A 350 -18.83 13.75 -19.42
N VAL A 351 -18.02 13.81 -20.47
CA VAL A 351 -17.22 12.70 -20.96
C VAL A 351 -15.75 13.03 -20.74
N VAL A 352 -15.04 12.13 -20.06
CA VAL A 352 -13.62 12.28 -19.76
C VAL A 352 -12.91 10.97 -20.09
N LYS A 353 -11.63 11.05 -20.45
CA LYS A 353 -10.79 9.86 -20.66
C LYS A 353 -9.55 9.96 -19.78
N ALA A 354 -9.39 9.02 -18.87
CA ALA A 354 -8.25 8.96 -17.97
C ALA A 354 -7.30 7.86 -18.40
N TYR A 355 -6.00 8.10 -18.28
CA TYR A 355 -4.94 7.17 -18.64
C TYR A 355 -3.96 7.04 -17.49
N THR A 356 -3.48 5.82 -17.29
CA THR A 356 -2.34 5.50 -16.42
C THR A 356 -1.47 4.45 -17.11
N PRO A 357 -0.22 4.26 -16.68
CA PRO A 357 0.62 3.17 -17.18
C PRO A 357 -0.11 1.84 -17.08
N GLU A 358 -0.23 1.13 -18.20
CA GLU A 358 -0.95 -0.15 -18.31
C GLU A 358 -2.43 -0.14 -17.85
N GLY A 359 -3.01 1.03 -17.55
CA GLY A 359 -4.35 1.15 -16.97
C GLY A 359 -4.40 0.85 -15.47
N ILE A 360 -3.24 0.77 -14.81
CA ILE A 360 -3.11 0.47 -13.39
C ILE A 360 -3.83 1.54 -12.56
N GLY A 361 -4.66 1.11 -11.62
CA GLY A 361 -5.31 1.97 -10.64
C GLY A 361 -6.38 2.93 -11.16
N LEU A 362 -6.80 2.82 -12.42
CA LEU A 362 -7.93 3.59 -12.94
C LEU A 362 -9.25 3.12 -12.34
N GLY A 363 -10.11 4.07 -12.01
CA GLY A 363 -11.44 3.76 -11.52
C GLY A 363 -12.33 4.99 -11.38
N ILE A 364 -13.57 4.75 -10.98
CA ILE A 364 -14.55 5.79 -10.71
C ILE A 364 -15.32 5.46 -9.44
N ARG A 365 -15.58 6.46 -8.60
CA ARG A 365 -16.48 6.36 -7.46
C ARG A 365 -17.32 7.62 -7.33
N ARG A 366 -18.41 7.53 -6.57
CA ARG A 366 -19.14 8.72 -6.12
C ARG A 366 -18.22 9.64 -5.30
N ALA A 367 -18.31 10.94 -5.53
CA ALA A 367 -17.44 11.90 -4.85
C ALA A 367 -17.57 11.79 -3.33
N LEU A 368 -16.42 11.64 -2.65
CA LEU A 368 -16.38 11.57 -1.18
C LEU A 368 -16.38 12.96 -0.52
N ILE A 369 -16.22 14.02 -1.32
CA ILE A 369 -16.14 15.43 -0.93
C ILE A 369 -17.35 16.22 -1.45
#